data_AF-A0A354KE16-F1
#
_entry.id   AF-A0A354KE16-F1
#
_cell.length_a   1.000
_cell.length_b   1.000
_cell.length_c   1.000
_cell.angle_alpha   90.00
_cell.angle_beta   90.00
_cell.angle_gamma   90.00
#
_symmetry.space_group_name_H-M   'P 1'
#
loop_
_entity.id
_entity.type
_entity.pdbx_description
1 polymer ?
#
loop_
_entity_poly.entity_id
_entity_poly.type
_entity_poly.pdbx_seq_one_letter_code
_entity_poly.pdbx_strand_id
1 'polypeptide(L)'
;MDETKRWDTVQSTEFVVSVIPELYLKLKRPELKNKITQILQVIIEFTQGMVYAKEWHRLHWTMQVMGYTYNRGNLEVKSKIKKIFIAAFKDFKNICSPNEWILIEKKLPFVLLKEHKSMQIN
;
A
#
# COMPACT_ATOMS: atom_id res chain seq x y z
N MET A 1 -7.88 18.28 14.25
CA MET A 1 -6.62 17.72 13.71
C MET A 1 -6.28 18.53 12.47
N ASP A 2 -5.18 19.25 12.51
CA ASP A 2 -4.80 20.25 11.51
C ASP A 2 -4.50 19.60 10.14
N GLU A 3 -5.24 20.00 9.11
CA GLU A 3 -5.09 19.46 7.74
C GLU A 3 -3.76 19.87 7.09
N THR A 4 -3.09 20.92 7.60
CA THR A 4 -1.81 21.41 7.08
C THR A 4 -0.61 20.49 7.39
N LYS A 5 -0.79 19.48 8.26
CA LYS A 5 0.27 18.51 8.64
C LYS A 5 0.16 17.16 7.92
N ARG A 6 -0.69 17.06 6.89
CA ARG A 6 -0.91 15.82 6.13
C ARG A 6 0.15 15.62 5.05
N TRP A 7 0.54 14.38 4.84
CA TRP A 7 1.53 14.05 3.83
C TRP A 7 0.96 14.14 2.42
N ASP A 8 1.63 14.92 1.57
CA ASP A 8 1.39 14.90 0.14
C ASP A 8 2.06 13.68 -0.53
N THR A 9 2.00 13.61 -1.86
CA THR A 9 2.61 12.54 -2.63
C THR A 9 4.12 12.44 -2.41
N VAL A 10 4.83 13.57 -2.31
CA VAL A 10 6.28 13.58 -2.11
C VAL A 10 6.61 13.01 -0.74
N GLN A 11 6.04 13.57 0.32
CA GLN A 11 6.29 13.16 1.70
C GLN A 11 5.92 11.70 1.94
N SER A 12 4.81 11.24 1.35
CA SER A 12 4.39 9.84 1.40
C SER A 12 5.40 8.91 0.72
N THR A 13 5.95 9.33 -0.43
CA THR A 13 6.95 8.56 -1.18
C THR A 13 8.29 8.53 -0.46
N GLU A 14 8.73 9.68 0.07
CA GLU A 14 9.94 9.79 0.91
C GLU A 14 9.88 8.83 2.10
N PHE A 15 8.75 8.79 2.79
CA PHE A 15 8.55 7.86 3.89
C PHE A 15 8.67 6.40 3.43
N VAL A 16 7.95 6.02 2.38
CA VAL A 16 7.97 4.63 1.88
C VAL A 16 9.39 4.19 1.53
N VAL A 17 10.17 5.00 0.80
CA VAL A 17 11.55 4.62 0.41
C VAL A 17 12.52 4.62 1.60
N SER A 18 12.27 5.43 2.64
CA SER A 18 13.08 5.41 3.87
C SER A 18 12.88 4.13 4.68
N VAL A 19 11.68 3.53 4.61
CA VAL A 19 11.31 2.33 5.38
C VAL A 19 11.44 1.03 4.56
N ILE A 20 11.34 1.13 3.24
CA ILE A 20 11.48 0.04 2.27
C ILE A 20 12.55 0.44 1.24
N PRO A 21 13.84 0.37 1.59
CA PRO A 21 14.92 0.86 0.75
C PRO A 21 15.03 0.16 -0.61
N GLU A 22 14.51 -1.06 -0.76
CA GLU A 22 14.48 -1.80 -2.02
C GLU A 22 13.61 -1.10 -3.09
N LEU A 23 12.67 -0.26 -2.65
CA LEU A 23 11.86 0.54 -3.55
C LEU A 23 12.56 1.83 -3.99
N TYR A 24 13.71 2.20 -3.39
CA TYR A 24 14.36 3.50 -3.63
C TYR A 24 14.63 3.74 -5.12
N LEU A 25 15.36 2.85 -5.79
CA LEU A 25 15.71 3.03 -7.21
C LEU A 25 14.48 3.05 -8.14
N LYS A 26 13.40 2.38 -7.74
CA LYS A 26 12.16 2.36 -8.53
C LYS A 26 11.32 3.61 -8.31
N LEU A 27 11.26 4.13 -7.09
CA LEU A 27 10.40 5.26 -6.72
C LEU A 27 11.06 6.63 -6.81
N LYS A 28 12.41 6.71 -6.81
CA LYS A 28 13.16 7.97 -6.93
C LYS A 28 13.35 8.46 -8.36
N ARG A 29 12.74 7.80 -9.33
CA ARG A 29 12.87 8.20 -10.73
C ARG A 29 12.15 9.54 -10.96
N PRO A 30 12.78 10.52 -11.62
CA PRO A 30 12.20 11.85 -11.81
C PRO A 30 10.79 11.84 -12.43
N GLU A 31 10.51 10.90 -13.32
CA GLU A 31 9.22 10.74 -14.00
C GLU A 31 8.07 10.37 -13.05
N LEU A 32 8.37 9.81 -11.88
CA LEU A 32 7.37 9.43 -10.87
C LEU A 32 7.07 10.55 -9.88
N LYS A 33 7.80 11.67 -9.93
CA LYS A 33 7.59 12.78 -8.99
C LYS A 33 6.14 13.29 -9.08
N ASN A 34 5.46 13.32 -7.93
CA ASN A 34 4.04 13.68 -7.81
C ASN A 34 3.05 12.76 -8.55
N LYS A 35 3.48 11.57 -9.03
CA LYS A 35 2.63 10.63 -9.76
C LYS A 35 2.16 9.49 -8.84
N ILE A 36 1.35 9.81 -7.84
CA ILE A 36 0.93 8.85 -6.80
C ILE A 36 0.33 7.55 -7.37
N THR A 37 -0.45 7.62 -8.45
CA THR A 37 -0.99 6.42 -9.13
C THR A 37 0.12 5.46 -9.56
N GLN A 38 1.17 5.99 -10.21
CA GLN A 38 2.28 5.19 -10.75
C GLN A 38 3.19 4.68 -9.63
N ILE A 39 3.40 5.51 -8.59
CA ILE A 39 4.10 5.09 -7.36
C ILE A 39 3.38 3.89 -6.71
N LEU A 40 2.05 3.96 -6.58
CA LEU A 40 1.27 2.86 -6.01
C LEU A 40 1.34 1.61 -6.90
N GLN A 41 1.36 1.76 -8.22
CA GLN A 41 1.53 0.63 -9.14
C GLN A 41 2.86 -0.10 -8.91
N VAL A 42 3.97 0.65 -8.77
CA VAL A 42 5.28 0.08 -8.44
C VAL A 42 5.26 -0.66 -7.09
N ILE A 43 4.57 -0.10 -6.09
CA ILE A 43 4.43 -0.75 -4.77
C ILE A 43 3.57 -2.01 -4.87
N ILE A 44 2.50 -2.01 -5.68
CA ILE A 44 1.67 -3.19 -5.93
C ILE A 44 2.50 -4.30 -6.55
N GLU A 45 3.26 -4.02 -7.61
CA GLU A 45 4.11 -5.01 -8.29
C GLU A 45 5.15 -5.61 -7.33
N PHE A 46 5.76 -4.75 -6.50
CA PHE A 46 6.68 -5.20 -5.45
C PHE A 46 5.98 -6.11 -4.42
N THR A 47 4.77 -5.75 -4.01
CA THR A 47 3.96 -6.52 -3.07
C THR A 47 3.51 -7.85 -3.66
N GLN A 48 3.13 -7.88 -4.94
CA GLN A 48 2.78 -9.11 -5.67
C GLN A 48 3.97 -10.07 -5.73
N GLY A 49 5.18 -9.55 -5.94
CA GLY A 49 6.40 -10.36 -5.89
C GLY A 49 6.53 -11.13 -4.55
N MET A 50 6.24 -10.47 -3.43
CA MET A 50 6.24 -11.13 -2.11
C MET A 50 5.14 -12.17 -1.98
N VAL A 51 3.96 -11.93 -2.57
CA VAL A 51 2.87 -12.89 -2.56
C VAL A 51 3.26 -14.16 -3.32
N TYR A 52 3.84 -14.02 -4.51
CA TYR A 52 4.34 -15.15 -5.30
C TYR A 52 5.47 -15.91 -4.60
N ALA A 53 6.40 -15.19 -3.99
CA ALA A 53 7.54 -15.77 -3.26
C ALA A 53 7.16 -16.30 -1.86
N LYS A 54 5.91 -16.14 -1.44
CA LYS A 54 5.42 -16.49 -0.09
C LYS A 54 6.17 -15.82 1.05
N GLU A 55 6.66 -14.60 0.82
CA GLU A 55 7.40 -13.80 1.80
C GLU A 55 6.45 -13.06 2.75
N TRP A 56 5.67 -13.81 3.53
CA TRP A 56 4.58 -13.26 4.35
C TRP A 56 5.02 -12.21 5.37
N HIS A 57 6.21 -12.37 5.94
CA HIS A 57 6.73 -11.37 6.87
C HIS A 57 6.98 -10.02 6.17
N ARG A 58 7.61 -10.04 4.99
CA ARG A 58 7.88 -8.83 4.21
C ARG A 58 6.60 -8.22 3.65
N LEU A 59 5.65 -9.05 3.23
CA LEU A 59 4.32 -8.63 2.82
C LEU A 59 3.62 -7.86 3.94
N HIS A 60 3.56 -8.43 5.15
CA HIS A 60 2.93 -7.77 6.29
C HIS A 60 3.61 -6.44 6.63
N TRP A 61 4.95 -6.40 6.63
CA TRP A 61 5.68 -5.15 6.84
C TRP A 61 5.28 -4.08 5.82
N THR A 62 5.24 -4.42 4.54
CA THR A 62 4.84 -3.52 3.46
C THR A 62 3.40 -3.02 3.66
N MET A 63 2.49 -3.90 4.07
CA MET A 63 1.12 -3.50 4.41
C MET A 63 1.07 -2.51 5.58
N GLN A 64 1.90 -2.70 6.62
CA GLN A 64 2.00 -1.76 7.75
C GLN A 64 2.50 -0.39 7.32
N VAL A 65 3.53 -0.35 6.47
CA VAL A 65 4.03 0.91 5.88
C VAL A 65 2.91 1.61 5.12
N MET A 66 2.16 0.89 4.27
CA MET A 66 1.05 1.47 3.51
C MET A 66 -0.12 1.93 4.39
N GLY A 67 -0.41 1.21 5.47
CA GLY A 67 -1.40 1.64 6.47
C GLY A 67 -0.99 2.92 7.19
N TYR A 68 0.30 3.06 7.50
CA TYR A 68 0.85 4.28 8.08
C TYR A 68 0.78 5.46 7.10
N THR A 69 1.19 5.24 5.84
CA THR A 69 1.12 6.23 4.76
C THR A 69 -0.32 6.68 4.54
N TYR A 70 -1.28 5.75 4.51
CA TYR A 70 -2.71 6.08 4.43
C TYR A 70 -3.14 6.99 5.59
N ASN A 71 -2.76 6.65 6.81
CA ASN A 71 -3.15 7.43 7.98
C ASN A 71 -2.61 8.84 7.98
N ARG A 72 -1.38 9.04 7.50
CA ARG A 72 -0.69 10.33 7.46
C ARG A 72 -1.01 11.16 6.22
N GLY A 73 -1.37 10.51 5.12
CA GLY A 73 -1.65 11.13 3.83
C GLY A 73 -2.80 12.14 3.84
N ASN A 74 -2.74 13.08 2.91
CA ASN A 74 -3.83 13.98 2.58
C ASN A 74 -4.98 13.23 1.87
N LEU A 75 -6.05 13.94 1.52
CA LEU A 75 -7.22 13.34 0.87
C LEU A 75 -6.88 12.67 -0.46
N GLU A 76 -5.98 13.26 -1.25
CA GLU A 76 -5.55 12.69 -2.53
C GLU A 76 -4.83 11.35 -2.32
N VAL A 77 -3.82 11.32 -1.45
CA VAL A 77 -3.04 10.11 -1.14
C VAL A 77 -3.96 9.01 -0.61
N LYS A 78 -4.84 9.32 0.34
CA LYS A 78 -5.82 8.37 0.89
C LYS A 78 -6.74 7.81 -0.17
N SER A 79 -7.31 8.68 -1.00
CA SER A 79 -8.21 8.30 -2.09
C SER A 79 -7.51 7.37 -3.08
N LYS A 80 -6.25 7.65 -3.41
CA LYS A 80 -5.46 6.85 -4.34
C LYS A 80 -5.05 5.50 -3.74
N ILE A 81 -4.61 5.46 -2.48
CA ILE A 81 -4.33 4.20 -1.78
C ILE A 81 -5.58 3.32 -1.73
N LYS A 82 -6.75 3.88 -1.41
CA LYS A 82 -8.02 3.14 -1.42
C LYS A 82 -8.35 2.57 -2.81
N LYS A 83 -8.32 3.42 -3.84
CA LYS A 83 -8.75 3.04 -5.20
C LYS A 83 -7.79 2.11 -5.92
N ILE A 84 -6.51 2.15 -5.60
CA ILE A 84 -5.46 1.46 -6.36
C ILE A 84 -4.86 0.33 -5.51
N PHE A 85 -4.24 0.66 -4.39
CA PHE A 85 -3.53 -0.32 -3.57
C PHE A 85 -4.47 -1.31 -2.87
N ILE A 86 -5.55 -0.83 -2.24
CA ILE A 86 -6.53 -1.71 -1.57
C ILE A 86 -7.34 -2.50 -2.60
N ALA A 87 -7.62 -1.93 -3.79
CA ALA A 87 -8.28 -2.65 -4.87
C ALA A 87 -7.47 -3.88 -5.34
N ALA A 88 -6.14 -3.77 -5.37
CA ALA A 88 -5.23 -4.87 -5.73
C ALA A 88 -5.27 -6.06 -4.75
N PHE A 89 -5.90 -5.92 -3.57
CA PHE A 89 -6.09 -7.04 -2.64
C PHE A 89 -6.90 -8.18 -3.25
N LYS A 90 -7.79 -7.89 -4.21
CA LYS A 90 -8.50 -8.92 -4.98
C LYS A 90 -7.50 -9.79 -5.75
N ASP A 91 -6.50 -9.19 -6.38
CA ASP A 91 -5.48 -9.91 -7.14
C ASP A 91 -4.58 -10.72 -6.20
N PHE A 92 -4.21 -10.16 -5.04
CA PHE A 92 -3.43 -10.89 -4.04
C PHE A 92 -4.19 -12.12 -3.53
N LYS A 93 -5.50 -11.96 -3.28
CA LYS A 93 -6.38 -13.06 -2.88
C LYS A 93 -6.48 -14.15 -3.94
N ASN A 94 -6.49 -13.78 -5.23
CA ASN A 94 -6.51 -14.75 -6.33
C ASN A 94 -5.21 -15.54 -6.47
N ILE A 95 -4.08 -14.96 -6.06
CA ILE A 95 -2.77 -15.64 -6.07
C ILE A 95 -2.62 -16.57 -4.85
N CYS A 96 -3.18 -16.18 -3.70
CA CYS A 96 -3.10 -16.95 -2.46
C CYS A 96 -4.08 -18.13 -2.44
N SER A 97 -3.75 -19.18 -1.69
CA SER A 97 -4.77 -20.11 -1.20
C SER A 97 -5.71 -19.41 -0.21
N PRO A 98 -6.95 -19.94 0.00
CA PRO A 98 -7.88 -19.36 0.97
C PRO A 98 -7.30 -19.22 2.38
N ASN A 99 -6.52 -20.20 2.83
CA ASN A 99 -5.90 -20.19 4.15
C ASN A 99 -4.79 -19.13 4.26
N GLU A 100 -3.95 -18.98 3.24
CA GLU A 100 -2.92 -17.93 3.18
C GLU A 100 -3.57 -16.54 3.23
N TRP A 101 -4.64 -16.33 2.46
CA TRP A 101 -5.36 -15.05 2.46
C TRP A 101 -5.95 -14.71 3.83
N ILE A 102 -6.58 -15.68 4.52
CA ILE A 102 -7.13 -15.46 5.87
C ILE A 102 -6.03 -15.01 6.84
N LEU A 103 -4.82 -15.57 6.74
CA LEU A 103 -3.69 -15.18 7.59
C LEU A 103 -3.19 -13.77 7.28
N ILE A 104 -3.13 -13.41 5.99
CA ILE A 104 -2.75 -12.07 5.54
C ILE A 104 -3.78 -11.04 6.01
N GLU A 105 -5.07 -11.31 5.77
CA GLU A 105 -6.16 -10.40 6.11
C GLU A 105 -6.24 -10.11 7.61
N LYS A 106 -6.02 -11.12 8.46
CA LYS A 106 -5.96 -10.97 9.93
C LYS A 106 -4.83 -10.04 10.40
N LYS A 107 -3.78 -9.85 9.59
CA LYS A 107 -2.61 -9.03 9.92
C LYS A 107 -2.59 -7.69 9.19
N LEU A 108 -3.61 -7.39 8.39
CA LEU A 108 -3.74 -6.07 7.76
C LEU A 108 -3.89 -4.98 8.82
N PRO A 109 -3.29 -3.79 8.60
CA PRO A 109 -3.57 -2.63 9.42
C PRO A 109 -5.07 -2.36 9.45
N PHE A 110 -5.61 -2.05 10.64
CA PHE A 110 -7.05 -1.82 10.84
C PHE A 110 -7.64 -0.85 9.81
N VAL A 111 -6.91 0.22 9.47
CA VAL A 111 -7.37 1.23 8.51
C VAL A 111 -7.49 0.69 7.10
N LEU A 112 -6.57 -0.17 6.65
CA LEU A 112 -6.67 -0.80 5.33
C LEU A 112 -7.76 -1.87 5.32
N LEU A 113 -7.88 -2.67 6.40
CA LEU A 113 -8.92 -3.68 6.54
C LEU A 113 -10.32 -3.06 6.51
N LYS A 114 -10.52 -1.95 7.24
CA LYS A 114 -11.79 -1.21 7.26
C LYS A 114 -12.18 -0.75 5.86
N GLU A 115 -11.24 -0.14 5.14
CA GLU A 115 -11.50 0.33 3.77
C GLU A 115 -11.75 -0.85 2.83
N HIS A 116 -10.98 -1.94 2.93
CA HIS A 116 -11.17 -3.15 2.13
C HIS A 116 -12.59 -3.73 2.30
N LYS A 117 -13.07 -3.86 3.55
CA LYS A 117 -14.44 -4.33 3.83
C LYS A 117 -15.51 -3.38 3.29
N SER A 118 -15.29 -2.06 3.38
CA SER A 118 -16.22 -1.07 2.84
C SER A 118 -16.39 -1.17 1.31
N MET A 119 -15.37 -1.68 0.61
CA MET A 119 -15.38 -1.84 -0.85
C MET A 119 -16.06 -3.13 -1.32
N GLN A 120 -16.40 -4.05 -0.41
CA GLN A 120 -17.11 -5.30 -0.76
C GLN A 120 -18.63 -5.20 -0.59
N ILE A 121 -19.11 -4.14 0.08
CA ILE A 121 -20.53 -3.94 0.40
C ILE A 121 -21.23 -3.06 -0.66
N ASN A 122 -20.45 -2.47 -1.58
CA ASN A 122 -20.94 -1.69 -2.73
C ASN A 122 -20.68 -2.46 -4.02
#